data_AF-A0A953D8S8-F1
#
_entry.id   AF-A0A953D8S8-F1
#
_cell.length_a   1.000
_cell.length_b   1.000
_cell.length_c   1.000
_cell.angle_alpha   90.00
_cell.angle_beta   90.00
_cell.angle_gamma   90.00
#
_symmetry.space_group_name_H-M   'P 1'
#
loop_
_entity.id
_entity.type
_entity.pdbx_description
1 polymer ?
#
loop_
_entity_poly.entity_id
_entity_poly.type
_entity_poly.pdbx_seq_one_letter_code
_entity_poly.pdbx_strand_id
1 'polypeptide(L)'
;MRPFLSLFFVAISCALAPANESRRLFDFTPVSAANPVVATIDGAIEIPLSELRAYRHGERLRSSVASPAEKRALLEDLLDQYLLVHETYRTGVALSPRFAKQMEATRTLILSDFMATRAQQEKKPGESGDAAVALADRLFEAATIDISNEAYDVIKRAARAIDATNSAPRPGPVLPSPEDKAAKLYAIISAAPEAVAVRYAGRTLSIHEILSIYSGLPARRPDVQTQDGFVALIKPLITPELMALEAVRRGIADEPEFQNKLIQNRNALLRFHAQGAIEARANEILRSPELSATLQAWYREHADAYATPGEKGGVKPADFSAVRERVLADFSVDLCERFRAEATRDLRKRHAIAIDDAVLAAL
;
A
#
# COMPACT_ATOMS: atom_id res chain seq x y z
N MET A 1 -52.05 31.01 -9.36
CA MET A 1 -51.55 29.73 -8.80
C MET A 1 -50.09 29.58 -9.24
N ARG A 2 -49.14 29.71 -8.30
CA ARG A 2 -47.70 29.50 -8.50
C ARG A 2 -47.26 28.46 -7.47
N PRO A 3 -46.56 27.37 -7.83
CA PRO A 3 -46.09 26.42 -6.84
C PRO A 3 -44.79 26.92 -6.20
N PHE A 4 -44.76 26.81 -4.87
CA PHE A 4 -43.60 27.03 -4.01
C PHE A 4 -42.52 25.97 -4.28
N LEU A 5 -41.31 26.40 -4.66
CA LEU A 5 -40.11 25.57 -4.59
C LEU A 5 -39.67 25.49 -3.11
N SER A 6 -39.80 24.32 -2.50
CA SER A 6 -39.15 24.01 -1.22
C SER A 6 -37.69 23.64 -1.48
N LEU A 7 -36.77 24.50 -1.04
CA LEU A 7 -35.35 24.20 -0.91
C LEU A 7 -35.17 23.19 0.23
N PHE A 8 -34.88 21.93 -0.12
CA PHE A 8 -34.34 20.96 0.81
C PHE A 8 -32.87 21.33 1.07
N PHE A 9 -32.62 21.96 2.23
CA PHE A 9 -31.28 21.97 2.82
C PHE A 9 -30.96 20.55 3.27
N VAL A 10 -30.17 19.82 2.46
CA VAL A 10 -29.47 18.63 2.93
C VAL A 10 -28.34 19.12 3.83
N ALA A 11 -28.61 19.18 5.13
CA ALA A 11 -27.56 19.25 6.13
C ALA A 11 -26.73 17.97 6.01
N ILE A 12 -25.56 18.08 5.37
CA ILE A 12 -24.51 17.06 5.43
C ILE A 12 -24.09 17.02 6.90
N SER A 13 -24.73 16.14 7.66
CA SER A 13 -24.26 15.76 8.98
C SER A 13 -22.88 15.16 8.77
N CYS A 14 -21.84 15.89 9.19
CA CYS A 14 -20.53 15.31 9.39
C CYS A 14 -20.72 14.14 10.36
N ALA A 15 -20.79 12.92 9.82
CA ALA A 15 -20.74 11.72 10.61
C ALA A 15 -19.41 11.78 11.35
N LEU A 16 -19.47 12.12 12.65
CA LEU A 16 -18.38 11.89 13.58
C LEU A 16 -17.95 10.44 13.37
N ALA A 17 -16.70 10.26 12.93
CA ALA A 17 -16.09 8.94 12.88
C ALA A 17 -16.34 8.26 14.23
N PRO A 18 -16.71 6.97 14.26
CA PRO A 18 -17.04 6.29 15.51
C PRO A 18 -15.93 6.52 16.52
N ALA A 19 -16.33 6.93 17.73
CA ALA A 19 -15.47 7.47 18.80
C ALA A 19 -14.38 6.51 19.34
N ASN A 20 -14.16 5.37 18.67
CA ASN A 20 -13.32 4.27 19.15
C ASN A 20 -12.26 3.80 18.13
N GLU A 21 -12.14 4.43 16.97
CA GLU A 21 -11.04 4.11 16.05
C GLU A 21 -9.77 4.85 16.48
N SER A 22 -8.90 4.12 17.20
CA SER A 22 -7.55 4.58 17.52
C SER A 22 -6.85 5.10 16.26
N ARG A 23 -6.33 6.32 16.32
CA ARG A 23 -5.60 6.95 15.20
C ARG A 23 -4.08 6.73 15.26
N ARG A 24 -3.62 5.80 16.09
CA ARG A 24 -2.19 5.45 16.23
C ARG A 24 -1.62 4.95 14.91
N LEU A 25 -0.42 5.39 14.56
CA LEU A 25 0.25 5.05 13.30
C LEU A 25 1.33 3.99 13.50
N PHE A 26 2.07 4.00 14.61
CA PHE A 26 3.27 3.18 14.78
C PHE A 26 3.27 2.29 16.02
N ASP A 27 2.75 2.78 17.14
CA ASP A 27 2.73 2.10 18.43
C ASP A 27 1.39 2.29 19.16
N PHE A 28 0.94 1.21 19.81
CA PHE A 28 -0.36 1.15 20.47
C PHE A 28 -0.23 1.06 21.99
N THR A 29 0.97 1.30 22.54
CA THR A 29 1.19 1.40 23.98
C THR A 29 0.24 2.47 24.57
N PRO A 30 -0.58 2.14 25.58
CA PRO A 30 -1.51 3.08 26.18
C PRO A 30 -0.82 4.31 26.77
N VAL A 31 -1.56 5.42 26.83
CA VAL A 31 -1.13 6.62 27.56
C VAL A 31 -1.04 6.31 29.05
N SER A 32 0.06 6.69 29.69
CA SER A 32 0.27 6.51 31.13
C SER A 32 1.31 7.50 31.65
N ALA A 33 1.56 7.51 32.97
CA ALA A 33 2.65 8.31 33.54
C ALA A 33 4.03 7.94 32.95
N ALA A 34 4.24 6.67 32.59
CA ALA A 34 5.47 6.20 31.94
C ALA A 34 5.47 6.40 30.41
N ASN A 35 4.33 6.75 29.83
CA ASN A 35 4.13 7.01 28.41
C ASN A 35 3.24 8.25 28.21
N PRO A 36 3.75 9.44 28.57
CA PRO A 36 2.96 10.67 28.54
C PRO A 36 2.64 11.09 27.10
N VAL A 37 1.61 11.94 26.95
CA VAL A 37 1.27 12.58 25.68
C VAL A 37 2.30 13.68 25.38
N VAL A 38 2.93 13.62 24.20
CA VAL A 38 3.87 14.64 23.73
C VAL A 38 3.18 15.70 22.86
N ALA A 39 2.08 15.34 22.19
CA ALA A 39 1.29 16.29 21.42
C ALA A 39 -0.18 15.87 21.33
N THR A 40 -1.06 16.84 21.09
CA THR A 40 -2.48 16.61 20.78
C THR A 40 -2.91 17.39 19.55
N ILE A 41 -3.73 16.78 18.69
CA ILE A 41 -4.38 17.45 17.54
C ILE A 41 -5.89 17.55 17.83
N ASP A 42 -6.42 18.77 17.74
CA ASP A 42 -7.81 19.15 18.04
C ASP A 42 -8.32 18.68 19.41
N GLY A 43 -7.41 18.46 20.36
CA GLY A 43 -7.72 17.90 21.68
C GLY A 43 -8.26 16.46 21.66
N ALA A 44 -8.33 15.81 20.50
CA ALA A 44 -8.93 14.49 20.32
C ALA A 44 -7.91 13.41 19.94
N ILE A 45 -6.89 13.77 19.14
CA ILE A 45 -5.82 12.84 18.76
C ILE A 45 -4.65 13.07 19.69
N GLU A 46 -4.46 12.19 20.66
CA GLU A 46 -3.28 12.18 21.51
C GLU A 46 -2.12 11.50 20.79
N ILE A 47 -0.90 11.99 20.92
CA ILE A 47 0.32 11.36 20.41
C ILE A 47 1.20 11.07 21.63
N PRO A 48 1.33 9.80 22.06
CA PRO A 48 2.16 9.45 23.20
C PRO A 48 3.64 9.44 22.84
N LEU A 49 4.50 9.54 23.85
CA LEU A 49 5.95 9.52 23.68
C LEU A 49 6.44 8.24 22.98
N SER A 50 5.79 7.10 23.25
CA SER A 50 6.13 5.82 22.61
C SER A 50 5.88 5.80 21.10
N GLU A 51 4.86 6.52 20.62
CA GLU A 51 4.58 6.71 19.19
C GLU A 51 5.74 7.46 18.52
N LEU A 52 6.22 8.55 19.14
CA LEU A 52 7.36 9.31 18.64
C LEU A 52 8.65 8.49 18.63
N ARG A 53 8.86 7.63 19.65
CA ARG A 53 9.97 6.67 19.69
C ARG A 53 9.87 5.64 18.57
N ALA A 54 8.69 5.06 18.36
CA ALA A 54 8.46 4.08 17.30
C ALA A 54 8.67 4.70 15.92
N TYR A 55 8.22 5.95 15.72
CA TYR A 55 8.46 6.70 14.50
C TYR A 55 9.96 6.94 14.25
N ARG A 56 10.71 7.41 15.26
CA ARG A 56 12.17 7.57 15.19
C ARG A 56 12.89 6.27 14.77
N HIS A 57 12.49 5.16 15.37
CA HIS A 57 13.06 3.85 15.05
C HIS A 57 12.75 3.41 13.61
N GLY A 58 11.53 3.69 13.13
CA GLY A 58 11.10 3.41 11.76
C GLY A 58 11.88 4.20 10.70
N GLU A 59 12.12 5.49 10.95
CA GLU A 59 12.88 6.39 10.05
C GLU A 59 14.41 6.12 10.07
N ARG A 60 14.88 5.11 10.82
CA ARG A 60 16.29 4.71 10.94
C ARG A 60 17.23 5.86 11.31
N LEU A 61 16.73 6.88 12.03
CA LEU A 61 17.54 7.96 12.56
C LEU A 61 18.43 7.41 13.70
N ARG A 62 19.67 7.08 13.36
CA ARG A 62 20.62 6.34 14.22
C ARG A 62 21.30 7.17 15.31
N SER A 63 21.17 8.50 15.32
CA SER A 63 21.81 9.29 16.38
C SER A 63 21.08 9.05 17.70
N SER A 64 21.82 8.73 18.78
CA SER A 64 21.25 8.49 20.11
C SER A 64 20.94 9.80 20.85
N VAL A 65 21.58 10.90 20.49
CA VAL A 65 21.37 12.23 21.07
C VAL A 65 20.84 13.16 19.99
N ALA A 66 19.52 13.39 20.00
CA ALA A 66 18.91 14.42 19.17
C ALA A 66 18.91 15.75 19.94
N SER A 67 19.36 16.82 19.29
CA SER A 67 19.19 18.19 19.77
C SER A 67 17.70 18.53 19.94
N PRO A 68 17.34 19.54 20.75
CA PRO A 68 15.95 19.98 20.87
C PRO A 68 15.30 20.32 19.52
N ALA A 69 16.06 20.91 18.59
CA ALA A 69 15.58 21.24 17.25
C ALA A 69 15.28 19.98 16.43
N GLU A 70 16.13 18.96 16.49
CA GLU A 70 15.90 17.67 15.81
C GLU A 70 14.71 16.91 16.39
N LYS A 71 14.57 16.90 17.72
CA LYS A 71 13.39 16.31 18.38
C LYS A 71 12.10 17.01 17.94
N ARG A 72 12.13 18.34 17.86
CA ARG A 72 11.01 19.12 17.37
C ARG A 72 10.72 18.81 15.91
N ALA A 73 11.72 18.83 15.03
CA ALA A 73 11.54 18.49 13.62
C ALA A 73 10.95 17.08 13.42
N LEU A 74 11.40 16.10 14.21
CA LEU A 74 10.85 14.75 14.19
C LEU A 74 9.37 14.70 14.60
N LEU A 75 9.00 15.40 15.69
CA LEU A 75 7.61 15.50 16.11
C LEU A 75 6.75 16.22 15.06
N GLU A 76 7.27 17.28 14.45
CA GLU A 76 6.60 18.03 13.40
C GLU A 76 6.34 17.16 12.15
N ASP A 77 7.30 16.32 11.75
CA ASP A 77 7.08 15.36 10.65
C ASP A 77 6.05 14.27 11.02
N LEU A 78 6.09 13.78 12.27
CA LEU A 78 5.07 12.85 12.77
C LEU A 78 3.67 13.49 12.75
N LEU A 79 3.55 14.74 13.21
CA LEU A 79 2.30 15.50 13.17
C LEU A 79 1.78 15.62 11.74
N ASP A 80 2.65 15.88 10.77
CA ASP A 80 2.29 15.93 9.35
C ASP A 80 1.70 14.60 8.87
N GLN A 81 2.27 13.45 9.28
CA GLN A 81 1.70 12.13 8.97
C GLN A 81 0.30 11.96 9.56
N TYR A 82 0.10 12.36 10.82
CA TYR A 82 -1.21 12.30 11.47
C TYR A 82 -2.24 13.18 10.77
N LEU A 83 -1.87 14.40 10.38
CA LEU A 83 -2.75 15.33 9.69
C LEU A 83 -3.16 14.80 8.30
N LEU A 84 -2.23 14.23 7.54
CA LEU A 84 -2.51 13.62 6.24
C LEU A 84 -3.47 12.43 6.38
N VAL A 85 -3.23 11.55 7.35
CA VAL A 85 -4.15 10.43 7.65
C VAL A 85 -5.51 10.96 8.08
N HIS A 86 -5.55 11.96 8.97
CA HIS A 86 -6.81 12.54 9.40
C HIS A 86 -7.62 13.11 8.22
N GLU A 87 -6.96 13.79 7.29
CA GLU A 87 -7.61 14.35 6.11
C GLU A 87 -8.19 13.25 5.19
N THR A 88 -7.49 12.14 5.02
CA THR A 88 -8.02 11.01 4.23
C THR A 88 -9.24 10.34 4.89
N TYR A 89 -9.29 10.27 6.23
CA TYR A 89 -10.52 9.89 6.94
C TYR A 89 -11.65 10.88 6.66
N ARG A 90 -11.37 12.19 6.80
CA ARG A 90 -12.37 13.26 6.63
C ARG A 90 -12.95 13.31 5.21
N THR A 91 -12.13 13.02 4.20
CA THR A 91 -12.54 12.99 2.79
C THR A 91 -13.24 11.69 2.38
N GLY A 92 -13.41 10.74 3.31
CA GLY A 92 -14.16 9.51 3.07
C GLY A 92 -13.40 8.43 2.30
N VAL A 93 -12.07 8.55 2.17
CA VAL A 93 -11.23 7.52 1.50
C VAL A 93 -11.44 6.16 2.15
N ALA A 94 -11.46 6.11 3.48
CA ALA A 94 -11.65 4.89 4.25
C ALA A 94 -13.03 4.23 4.05
N LEU A 95 -14.01 4.97 3.53
CA LEU A 95 -15.37 4.49 3.23
C LEU A 95 -15.54 4.08 1.75
N SER A 96 -14.52 4.28 0.92
CA SER A 96 -14.60 3.95 -0.50
C SER A 96 -14.63 2.42 -0.72
N PRO A 97 -15.35 1.91 -1.74
CA PRO A 97 -15.35 0.48 -2.06
C PRO A 97 -13.95 -0.07 -2.36
N ARG A 98 -13.10 0.74 -3.00
CA ARG A 98 -11.71 0.38 -3.30
C ARG A 98 -10.90 0.17 -2.02
N PHE A 99 -11.02 1.09 -1.05
CA PHE A 99 -10.32 0.96 0.23
C PHE A 99 -10.85 -0.21 1.05
N ALA A 100 -12.17 -0.45 1.05
CA ALA A 100 -12.77 -1.61 1.70
C ALA A 100 -12.19 -2.93 1.16
N LYS A 101 -12.04 -3.07 -0.17
CA LYS A 101 -11.40 -4.23 -0.80
C LYS A 101 -9.93 -4.38 -0.40
N GLN A 102 -9.18 -3.28 -0.32
CA GLN A 102 -7.80 -3.30 0.16
C GLN A 102 -7.73 -3.76 1.63
N MET A 103 -8.61 -3.25 2.48
CA MET A 103 -8.69 -3.64 3.89
C MET A 103 -9.09 -5.10 4.08
N GLU A 104 -9.97 -5.65 3.25
CA GLU A 104 -10.32 -7.07 3.30
C GLU A 104 -9.11 -7.97 2.96
N ALA A 105 -8.37 -7.62 1.91
CA ALA A 105 -7.14 -8.32 1.53
C ALA A 105 -6.08 -8.22 2.65
N THR A 106 -5.88 -7.01 3.21
CA THR A 106 -4.98 -6.78 4.36
C THR A 106 -5.41 -7.59 5.58
N ARG A 107 -6.71 -7.61 5.91
CA ARG A 107 -7.25 -8.40 7.03
C ARG A 107 -6.94 -9.88 6.85
N THR A 108 -7.15 -10.40 5.65
CA THR A 108 -6.86 -11.80 5.31
C THR A 108 -5.38 -12.12 5.49
N LEU A 109 -4.49 -11.25 4.99
CA LEU A 109 -3.04 -11.41 5.13
C LEU A 109 -2.62 -11.46 6.61
N ILE A 110 -3.09 -10.49 7.42
CA ILE A 110 -2.72 -10.41 8.84
C ILE A 110 -3.25 -11.65 9.60
N LEU A 111 -4.50 -12.04 9.38
CA LEU A 111 -5.06 -13.24 10.03
C LEU A 111 -4.29 -14.51 9.66
N SER A 112 -3.95 -14.66 8.38
CA SER A 112 -3.15 -15.79 7.91
C SER A 112 -1.77 -15.82 8.56
N ASP A 113 -1.13 -14.67 8.74
CA ASP A 113 0.20 -14.55 9.37
C ASP A 113 0.16 -14.87 10.88
N PHE A 114 -0.86 -14.37 11.59
CA PHE A 114 -1.08 -14.74 13.00
C PHE A 114 -1.34 -16.25 13.15
N MET A 115 -2.14 -16.83 12.24
CA MET A 115 -2.39 -18.27 12.26
C MET A 115 -1.12 -19.08 11.94
N ALA A 116 -0.32 -18.65 10.98
CA ALA A 116 0.97 -19.26 10.69
C ALA A 116 1.91 -19.22 11.91
N THR A 117 2.00 -18.06 12.57
CA THR A 117 2.80 -17.88 13.79
C THR A 117 2.31 -18.79 14.92
N ARG A 118 0.99 -18.85 15.16
CA ARG A 118 0.41 -19.75 16.16
C ARG A 118 0.69 -21.22 15.84
N ALA A 119 0.60 -21.62 14.56
CA ALA A 119 0.92 -22.98 14.15
C ALA A 119 2.39 -23.35 14.46
N GLN A 120 3.34 -22.42 14.29
CA GLN A 120 4.73 -22.64 14.69
C GLN A 120 4.91 -22.75 16.20
N GLN A 121 4.18 -21.95 16.98
CA GLN A 121 4.23 -21.99 18.45
C GLN A 121 3.61 -23.28 19.02
N GLU A 122 2.57 -23.81 18.37
CA GLU A 122 1.90 -25.06 18.73
C GLU A 122 2.68 -26.32 18.29
N LYS A 123 3.74 -26.16 17.48
CA LYS A 123 4.54 -27.25 16.94
C LYS A 123 5.21 -28.04 18.05
N LYS A 124 5.10 -29.38 18.02
CA LYS A 124 5.68 -30.22 19.07
C LYS A 124 7.21 -30.33 18.90
N PRO A 125 7.97 -30.41 20.00
CA PRO A 125 9.40 -30.71 19.93
C PRO A 125 9.66 -32.01 19.18
N GLY A 126 10.50 -31.95 18.14
CA GLY A 126 10.87 -33.11 17.31
C GLY A 126 10.08 -33.27 16.01
N GLU A 127 9.03 -32.50 15.78
CA GLU A 127 8.38 -32.43 14.46
C GLU A 127 9.32 -31.73 13.45
N SER A 128 9.57 -32.37 12.30
CA SER A 128 10.33 -31.78 11.20
C SER A 128 9.42 -31.01 10.24
N GLY A 129 9.98 -30.06 9.49
CA GLY A 129 9.23 -29.25 8.51
C GLY A 129 8.57 -27.98 9.07
N ASP A 130 7.92 -27.24 8.19
CA ASP A 130 7.25 -25.98 8.51
C ASP A 130 5.79 -26.25 8.95
N ALA A 131 5.47 -25.97 10.22
CA ALA A 131 4.15 -26.26 10.78
C ALA A 131 3.03 -25.40 10.17
N ALA A 132 3.34 -24.19 9.71
CA ALA A 132 2.39 -23.33 9.02
C ALA A 132 2.04 -23.91 7.64
N VAL A 133 3.03 -24.41 6.90
CA VAL A 133 2.80 -25.11 5.62
C VAL A 133 1.96 -26.37 5.83
N ALA A 134 2.31 -27.19 6.84
CA ALA A 134 1.54 -28.40 7.14
C ALA A 134 0.09 -28.11 7.59
N LEU A 135 -0.15 -27.00 8.29
CA LEU A 135 -1.51 -26.55 8.61
C LEU A 135 -2.25 -26.09 7.36
N ALA A 136 -1.63 -25.23 6.55
CA ALA A 136 -2.17 -24.74 5.29
C ALA A 136 -2.58 -25.89 4.36
N ASP A 137 -1.73 -26.90 4.21
CA ASP A 137 -2.02 -28.09 3.41
C ASP A 137 -3.23 -28.84 3.97
N ARG A 138 -3.26 -29.11 5.28
CA ARG A 138 -4.40 -29.79 5.91
C ARG A 138 -5.71 -29.02 5.75
N LEU A 139 -5.69 -27.69 5.87
CA LEU A 139 -6.88 -26.87 5.67
C LEU A 139 -7.36 -26.92 4.22
N PHE A 140 -6.43 -26.90 3.25
CA PHE A 140 -6.77 -27.03 1.84
C PHE A 140 -7.37 -28.40 1.52
N GLU A 141 -6.75 -29.50 1.98
CA GLU A 141 -7.26 -30.86 1.75
C GLU A 141 -8.60 -31.12 2.46
N ALA A 142 -8.87 -30.43 3.57
CA ALA A 142 -10.14 -30.54 4.30
C ALA A 142 -11.27 -29.67 3.71
N ALA A 143 -10.94 -28.67 2.89
CA ALA A 143 -11.92 -27.76 2.33
C ALA A 143 -12.67 -28.39 1.14
N THR A 144 -13.98 -28.18 1.07
CA THR A 144 -14.75 -28.46 -0.16
C THR A 144 -14.45 -27.37 -1.18
N ILE A 145 -13.82 -27.75 -2.30
CA ILE A 145 -13.43 -26.87 -3.39
C ILE A 145 -14.09 -27.37 -4.68
N ASP A 146 -15.08 -26.63 -5.16
CA ASP A 146 -15.80 -26.95 -6.39
C ASP A 146 -15.20 -26.19 -7.57
N ILE A 147 -14.87 -26.91 -8.64
CA ILE A 147 -14.29 -26.33 -9.87
C ILE A 147 -15.29 -26.52 -11.01
N SER A 148 -15.68 -25.43 -11.70
CA SER A 148 -16.51 -25.53 -12.90
C SER A 148 -15.69 -26.08 -14.07
N ASN A 149 -16.17 -27.18 -14.66
CA ASN A 149 -15.55 -27.80 -15.83
C ASN A 149 -15.53 -26.84 -17.03
N GLU A 150 -16.61 -26.10 -17.24
CA GLU A 150 -16.75 -25.13 -18.33
C GLU A 150 -15.75 -23.98 -18.16
N ALA A 151 -15.64 -23.44 -16.96
CA ALA A 151 -14.67 -22.40 -16.64
C ALA A 151 -13.23 -22.90 -16.77
N TYR A 152 -12.97 -24.15 -16.33
CA TYR A 152 -11.66 -24.77 -16.43
C TYR A 152 -11.23 -24.97 -17.90
N ASP A 153 -12.15 -25.34 -18.80
CA ASP A 153 -11.88 -25.43 -20.24
C ASP A 153 -11.57 -24.08 -20.87
N VAL A 154 -12.22 -23.00 -20.41
CA VAL A 154 -11.89 -21.64 -20.81
C VAL A 154 -10.48 -21.27 -20.32
N ILE A 155 -10.16 -21.53 -19.06
CA ILE A 155 -8.84 -21.25 -18.48
C ILE A 155 -7.75 -22.00 -19.24
N LYS A 156 -7.93 -23.29 -19.53
CA LYS A 156 -6.97 -24.08 -20.31
C LYS A 156 -6.69 -23.48 -21.68
N ARG A 157 -7.72 -23.01 -22.39
CA ARG A 157 -7.57 -22.37 -23.71
C ARG A 157 -6.84 -21.03 -23.61
N ALA A 158 -7.23 -20.18 -22.67
CA ALA A 158 -6.58 -18.89 -22.46
C ALA A 158 -5.12 -19.04 -22.01
N ALA A 159 -4.84 -20.00 -21.13
CA ALA A 159 -3.48 -20.32 -20.69
C ALA A 159 -2.57 -20.74 -21.87
N ARG A 160 -3.05 -21.60 -22.78
CA ARG A 160 -2.29 -21.94 -24.02
C ARG A 160 -1.96 -20.70 -24.85
N ALA A 161 -2.89 -19.75 -24.98
CA ALA A 161 -2.66 -18.51 -25.70
C ALA A 161 -1.64 -17.59 -24.98
N ILE A 162 -1.71 -17.53 -23.65
CA ILE A 162 -0.72 -16.84 -22.81
C ILE A 162 0.66 -17.47 -22.97
N ASP A 163 0.75 -18.80 -22.94
CA ASP A 163 2.01 -19.53 -23.12
C ASP A 163 2.58 -19.36 -24.53
N ALA A 164 1.73 -19.40 -25.56
CA ALA A 164 2.15 -19.10 -26.93
C ALA A 164 2.68 -17.67 -27.06
N THR A 165 2.04 -16.69 -26.39
CA THR A 165 2.51 -15.29 -26.37
C THR A 165 3.86 -15.15 -25.66
N ASN A 166 4.13 -15.98 -24.65
CA ASN A 166 5.39 -15.98 -23.90
C ASN A 166 6.51 -16.76 -24.61
N SER A 167 6.15 -17.77 -25.40
CA SER A 167 7.08 -18.72 -26.04
C SER A 167 7.25 -18.52 -27.55
N ALA A 168 6.52 -17.57 -28.17
CA ALA A 168 6.54 -17.38 -29.62
C ALA A 168 7.98 -17.20 -30.15
N PRO A 169 8.42 -18.02 -31.13
CA PRO A 169 9.73 -17.85 -31.77
C PRO A 169 9.78 -16.47 -32.42
N ARG A 170 10.85 -15.73 -32.13
CA ARG A 170 11.04 -14.33 -32.55
C ARG A 170 11.19 -14.26 -34.08
N PRO A 171 10.25 -13.69 -34.84
CA PRO A 171 10.47 -13.42 -36.25
C PRO A 171 11.08 -12.02 -36.37
N GLY A 172 12.38 -11.94 -36.66
CA GLY A 172 13.06 -10.69 -37.01
C GLY A 172 13.88 -10.00 -35.90
N PRO A 173 14.64 -8.94 -36.24
CA PRO A 173 15.59 -8.27 -35.35
C PRO A 173 14.94 -7.33 -34.31
N VAL A 174 13.63 -7.14 -34.36
CA VAL A 174 12.91 -6.21 -33.48
C VAL A 174 12.23 -7.02 -32.38
N LEU A 175 12.71 -6.87 -31.15
CA LEU A 175 12.03 -7.40 -29.96
C LEU A 175 10.67 -6.70 -29.85
N PRO A 176 9.54 -7.43 -29.70
CA PRO A 176 8.28 -6.78 -29.36
C PRO A 176 8.48 -5.98 -28.08
N SER A 177 7.95 -4.76 -28.06
CA SER A 177 8.05 -3.93 -26.88
C SER A 177 7.35 -4.63 -25.70
N PRO A 178 7.80 -4.42 -24.46
CA PRO A 178 7.07 -4.89 -23.27
C PRO A 178 5.59 -4.49 -23.28
N GLU A 179 5.28 -3.34 -23.86
CA GLU A 179 3.92 -2.80 -24.03
C GLU A 179 3.07 -3.64 -24.98
N ASP A 180 3.61 -4.05 -26.13
CA ASP A 180 2.91 -4.92 -27.08
C ASP A 180 2.58 -6.29 -26.47
N LYS A 181 3.50 -6.83 -25.68
CA LYS A 181 3.29 -8.07 -24.95
C LYS A 181 2.20 -7.92 -23.89
N ALA A 182 2.25 -6.85 -23.11
CA ALA A 182 1.24 -6.55 -22.11
C ALA A 182 -0.15 -6.38 -22.73
N ALA A 183 -0.25 -5.66 -23.85
CA ALA A 183 -1.50 -5.46 -24.59
C ALA A 183 -2.10 -6.78 -25.09
N LYS A 184 -1.27 -7.69 -25.63
CA LYS A 184 -1.72 -9.03 -26.07
C LYS A 184 -2.23 -9.87 -24.91
N LEU A 185 -1.51 -9.89 -23.78
CA LEU A 185 -1.94 -10.63 -22.58
C LEU A 185 -3.27 -10.07 -22.04
N TYR A 186 -3.39 -8.74 -21.99
CA TYR A 186 -4.63 -8.08 -21.59
C TYR A 186 -5.81 -8.45 -22.50
N ALA A 187 -5.60 -8.49 -23.81
CA ALA A 187 -6.64 -8.90 -24.77
C ALA A 187 -7.10 -10.35 -24.55
N ILE A 188 -6.16 -11.27 -24.27
CA ILE A 188 -6.51 -12.68 -23.97
C ILE A 188 -7.36 -12.79 -22.72
N ILE A 189 -6.97 -12.10 -21.63
CA ILE A 189 -7.70 -12.13 -20.36
C ILE A 189 -9.08 -11.49 -20.52
N SER A 190 -9.15 -10.33 -21.18
CA SER A 190 -10.40 -9.57 -21.38
C SER A 190 -11.41 -10.29 -22.27
N ALA A 191 -10.95 -11.20 -23.14
CA ALA A 191 -11.83 -12.02 -23.97
C ALA A 191 -12.48 -13.19 -23.20
N ALA A 192 -11.98 -13.53 -22.01
CA ALA A 192 -12.59 -14.55 -21.18
C ALA A 192 -13.90 -14.02 -20.55
N PRO A 193 -14.93 -14.86 -20.35
CA PRO A 193 -16.14 -14.46 -19.65
C PRO A 193 -15.85 -14.21 -18.16
N GLU A 194 -16.56 -13.24 -17.57
CA GLU A 194 -16.56 -12.98 -16.13
C GLU A 194 -17.42 -14.03 -15.39
N ALA A 195 -16.95 -15.27 -15.38
CA ALA A 195 -17.61 -16.39 -14.72
C ALA A 195 -16.82 -16.89 -13.51
N VAL A 196 -17.53 -17.49 -12.55
CA VAL A 196 -16.94 -18.18 -11.39
C VAL A 196 -16.28 -19.48 -11.85
N ALA A 197 -14.99 -19.63 -11.57
CA ALA A 197 -14.22 -20.83 -11.87
C ALA A 197 -14.14 -21.78 -10.69
N VAL A 198 -13.93 -21.25 -9.48
CA VAL A 198 -13.76 -22.03 -8.26
C VAL A 198 -14.67 -21.49 -7.17
N ARG A 199 -15.32 -22.37 -6.40
CA ARG A 199 -16.06 -22.04 -5.17
C ARG A 199 -15.45 -22.78 -3.98
N TYR A 200 -15.29 -22.09 -2.86
CA TYR A 200 -14.74 -22.67 -1.63
C TYR A 200 -15.16 -21.83 -0.43
N ALA A 201 -15.54 -22.46 0.68
CA ALA A 201 -15.86 -21.78 1.94
C ALA A 201 -16.77 -20.53 1.82
N GLY A 202 -17.77 -20.56 0.91
CA GLY A 202 -18.67 -19.43 0.65
C GLY A 202 -18.09 -18.29 -0.20
N ARG A 203 -16.88 -18.47 -0.75
CA ARG A 203 -16.13 -17.55 -1.60
C ARG A 203 -15.94 -18.10 -3.01
N THR A 204 -15.47 -17.25 -3.91
CA THR A 204 -15.32 -17.58 -5.32
C THR A 204 -14.03 -17.03 -5.91
N LEU A 205 -13.40 -17.77 -6.83
CA LEU A 205 -12.41 -17.23 -7.77
C LEU A 205 -13.02 -17.19 -9.17
N SER A 206 -12.92 -16.05 -9.83
CA SER A 206 -13.31 -15.89 -11.22
C SER A 206 -12.24 -16.39 -12.21
N ILE A 207 -12.65 -16.64 -13.45
CA ILE A 207 -11.72 -16.93 -14.54
C ILE A 207 -10.68 -15.81 -14.70
N HIS A 208 -11.13 -14.56 -14.62
CA HIS A 208 -10.26 -13.38 -14.76
C HIS A 208 -9.17 -13.34 -13.70
N GLU A 209 -9.52 -13.53 -12.43
CA GLU A 209 -8.53 -13.52 -11.34
C GLU A 209 -7.45 -14.59 -11.54
N ILE A 210 -7.87 -15.82 -11.89
CA ILE A 210 -6.95 -16.93 -12.14
C ILE A 210 -6.03 -16.62 -13.33
N LEU A 211 -6.57 -16.10 -14.44
CA LEU A 211 -5.79 -15.79 -15.63
C LEU A 211 -4.86 -14.59 -15.43
N SER A 212 -5.29 -13.56 -14.71
CA SER A 212 -4.45 -12.42 -14.35
C SER A 212 -3.21 -12.90 -13.58
N ILE A 213 -3.40 -13.77 -12.59
CA ILE A 213 -2.30 -14.35 -11.82
C ILE A 213 -1.42 -15.23 -12.71
N TYR A 214 -2.02 -16.15 -13.46
CA TYR A 214 -1.28 -17.05 -14.36
C TYR A 214 -0.42 -16.30 -15.37
N SER A 215 -0.92 -15.19 -15.91
CA SER A 215 -0.20 -14.36 -16.89
C SER A 215 1.04 -13.67 -16.32
N GLY A 216 1.04 -13.37 -15.02
CA GLY A 216 2.17 -12.75 -14.31
C GLY A 216 3.22 -13.74 -13.81
N LEU A 217 2.94 -15.06 -13.85
CA LEU A 217 3.90 -16.07 -13.41
C LEU A 217 5.10 -16.18 -14.38
N PRO A 218 6.30 -16.50 -13.86
CA PRO A 218 7.46 -16.77 -14.70
C PRO A 218 7.23 -18.02 -15.58
N ALA A 219 8.07 -18.21 -16.61
CA ALA A 219 7.89 -19.28 -17.59
C ALA A 219 7.85 -20.70 -16.98
N ARG A 220 8.48 -20.93 -15.83
CA ARG A 220 8.35 -22.18 -15.05
C ARG A 220 7.12 -22.11 -14.14
N ARG A 221 5.93 -22.12 -14.74
CA ARG A 221 4.63 -22.07 -14.04
C ARG A 221 3.93 -23.44 -14.02
N PRO A 222 2.96 -23.65 -13.12
CA PRO A 222 2.18 -24.89 -13.08
C PRO A 222 1.47 -25.17 -14.40
N ASP A 223 1.43 -26.45 -14.82
CA ASP A 223 0.73 -26.86 -16.04
C ASP A 223 -0.79 -26.97 -15.79
N VAL A 224 -1.50 -25.89 -16.06
CA VAL A 224 -2.96 -25.82 -15.91
C VAL A 224 -3.73 -26.70 -16.90
N GLN A 225 -3.06 -27.41 -17.81
CA GLN A 225 -3.71 -28.45 -18.62
C GLN A 225 -3.98 -29.71 -17.80
N THR A 226 -3.26 -29.90 -16.71
CA THR A 226 -3.41 -31.01 -15.77
C THR A 226 -4.17 -30.57 -14.54
N GLN A 227 -4.94 -31.48 -13.93
CA GLN A 227 -5.64 -31.20 -12.68
C GLN A 227 -4.65 -30.80 -11.58
N ASP A 228 -3.53 -31.51 -11.44
CA ASP A 228 -2.51 -31.21 -10.43
C ASP A 228 -1.88 -29.84 -10.63
N GLY A 229 -1.59 -29.45 -11.88
CA GLY A 229 -1.06 -28.12 -12.16
C GLY A 229 -2.09 -27.01 -11.96
N PHE A 230 -3.38 -27.27 -12.22
CA PHE A 230 -4.45 -26.34 -11.86
C PHE A 230 -4.60 -26.20 -10.34
N VAL A 231 -4.57 -27.31 -9.60
CA VAL A 231 -4.57 -27.31 -8.13
C VAL A 231 -3.36 -26.54 -7.60
N ALA A 232 -2.16 -26.79 -8.13
CA ALA A 232 -0.94 -26.07 -7.75
C ALA A 232 -1.00 -24.56 -8.05
N LEU A 233 -1.79 -24.14 -9.05
CA LEU A 233 -2.05 -22.73 -9.32
C LEU A 233 -3.01 -22.11 -8.29
N ILE A 234 -4.14 -22.78 -7.98
CA ILE A 234 -5.19 -22.19 -7.13
C ILE A 234 -4.90 -22.33 -5.63
N LYS A 235 -4.14 -23.35 -5.22
CA LYS A 235 -3.78 -23.61 -3.82
C LYS A 235 -3.16 -22.39 -3.13
N PRO A 236 -2.10 -21.75 -3.65
CA PRO A 236 -1.55 -20.54 -3.02
C PRO A 236 -2.52 -19.34 -3.00
N LEU A 237 -3.60 -19.35 -3.78
CA LEU A 237 -4.61 -18.29 -3.81
C LEU A 237 -5.68 -18.49 -2.74
N ILE A 238 -6.06 -19.75 -2.51
CA ILE A 238 -7.13 -20.15 -1.60
C ILE A 238 -6.61 -20.31 -0.16
N THR A 239 -5.41 -20.85 0.00
CA THR A 239 -4.83 -21.19 1.31
C THR A 239 -4.77 -20.01 2.28
N PRO A 240 -4.33 -18.80 1.90
CA PRO A 240 -4.34 -17.66 2.82
C PRO A 240 -5.72 -17.34 3.38
N GLU A 241 -6.77 -17.50 2.56
CA GLU A 241 -8.15 -17.28 3.00
C GLU A 241 -8.63 -18.38 3.94
N LEU A 242 -8.29 -19.64 3.67
CA LEU A 242 -8.58 -20.75 4.58
C LEU A 242 -7.87 -20.59 5.92
N MET A 243 -6.59 -20.18 5.90
CA MET A 243 -5.82 -19.83 7.10
C MET A 243 -6.47 -18.68 7.87
N ALA A 244 -6.95 -17.65 7.17
CA ALA A 244 -7.65 -16.53 7.80
C ALA A 244 -9.00 -16.94 8.41
N LEU A 245 -9.76 -17.82 7.76
CA LEU A 245 -11.00 -18.38 8.30
C LEU A 245 -10.73 -19.22 9.56
N GLU A 246 -9.68 -20.02 9.55
CA GLU A 246 -9.25 -20.78 10.73
C GLU A 246 -8.80 -19.84 11.86
N ALA A 247 -8.09 -18.76 11.55
CA ALA A 247 -7.72 -17.73 12.51
C ALA A 247 -8.96 -17.12 13.20
N VAL A 248 -9.98 -16.77 12.41
CA VAL A 248 -11.26 -16.26 12.94
C VAL A 248 -11.92 -17.31 13.83
N ARG A 249 -11.98 -18.58 13.40
CA ARG A 249 -12.58 -19.67 14.17
C ARG A 249 -11.88 -19.88 15.52
N ARG A 250 -10.57 -19.60 15.60
CA ARG A 250 -9.77 -19.67 16.84
C ARG A 250 -9.79 -18.39 17.67
N GLY A 251 -10.60 -17.38 17.31
CA GLY A 251 -10.73 -16.14 18.06
C GLY A 251 -9.57 -15.14 17.86
N ILE A 252 -8.65 -15.38 16.91
CA ILE A 252 -7.53 -14.45 16.63
C ILE A 252 -8.04 -13.07 16.24
N ALA A 253 -9.17 -13.02 15.53
CA ALA A 253 -9.77 -11.77 15.10
C ALA A 253 -10.19 -10.86 16.25
N ASP A 254 -10.37 -11.37 17.47
CA ASP A 254 -10.79 -10.60 18.64
C ASP A 254 -9.60 -10.22 19.54
N GLU A 255 -8.38 -10.69 19.21
CA GLU A 255 -7.18 -10.41 19.99
C GLU A 255 -6.74 -8.93 19.82
N PRO A 256 -6.34 -8.23 20.91
CA PRO A 256 -5.90 -6.84 20.83
C PRO A 256 -4.72 -6.62 19.87
N GLU A 257 -3.78 -7.58 19.81
CA GLU A 257 -2.63 -7.53 18.91
C GLU A 257 -3.04 -7.51 17.44
N PHE A 258 -4.01 -8.36 17.07
CA PHE A 258 -4.58 -8.38 15.73
C PHE A 258 -5.29 -7.06 15.41
N GLN A 259 -6.13 -6.56 16.31
CA GLN A 259 -6.88 -5.31 16.12
C GLN A 259 -5.94 -4.12 15.95
N ASN A 260 -4.91 -4.02 16.80
CA ASN A 260 -3.87 -3.00 16.68
C ASN A 260 -3.14 -3.11 15.34
N LYS A 261 -2.79 -4.33 14.90
CA LYS A 261 -2.12 -4.54 13.61
C LYS A 261 -3.01 -4.14 12.43
N LEU A 262 -4.31 -4.40 12.51
CA LEU A 262 -5.28 -4.02 11.49
C LEU A 262 -5.42 -2.50 11.39
N ILE A 263 -5.52 -1.80 12.52
CA ILE A 263 -5.56 -0.33 12.58
C ILE A 263 -4.26 0.27 12.05
N GLN A 264 -3.10 -0.30 12.43
CA GLN A 264 -1.80 0.13 11.92
C GLN A 264 -1.75 0.07 10.39
N ASN A 265 -2.17 -1.06 9.79
CA ASN A 265 -2.17 -1.21 8.34
C ASN A 265 -3.21 -0.33 7.66
N ARG A 266 -4.39 -0.12 8.27
CA ARG A 266 -5.39 0.84 7.78
C ARG A 266 -4.78 2.24 7.66
N ASN A 267 -4.13 2.69 8.72
CA ASN A 267 -3.51 4.02 8.75
C ASN A 267 -2.31 4.11 7.79
N ALA A 268 -1.53 3.03 7.61
CA ALA A 268 -0.49 2.96 6.59
C ALA A 268 -1.04 3.08 5.15
N LEU A 269 -2.14 2.38 4.84
CA LEU A 269 -2.81 2.49 3.52
C LEU A 269 -3.34 3.90 3.27
N LEU A 270 -3.88 4.55 4.30
CA LEU A 270 -4.32 5.94 4.21
C LEU A 270 -3.15 6.91 3.98
N ARG A 271 -1.99 6.68 4.60
CA ARG A 271 -0.75 7.42 4.29
C ARG A 271 -0.34 7.24 2.83
N PHE A 272 -0.34 6.01 2.33
CA PHE A 272 -0.04 5.74 0.93
C PHE A 272 -1.04 6.40 -0.02
N HIS A 273 -2.32 6.47 0.35
CA HIS A 273 -3.30 7.21 -0.44
C HIS A 273 -3.01 8.71 -0.46
N ALA A 274 -2.71 9.33 0.69
CA ALA A 274 -2.35 10.75 0.77
C ALA A 274 -1.10 11.06 -0.07
N GLN A 275 -0.08 10.21 0.04
CA GLN A 275 1.15 10.31 -0.74
C GLN A 275 0.88 10.14 -2.24
N GLY A 276 0.07 9.17 -2.63
CA GLY A 276 -0.32 8.95 -4.03
C GLY A 276 -1.08 10.13 -4.64
N ALA A 277 -1.86 10.87 -3.84
CA ALA A 277 -2.52 12.11 -4.29
C ALA A 277 -1.50 13.24 -4.55
N ILE A 278 -0.47 13.36 -3.69
CA ILE A 278 0.65 14.30 -3.88
C ILE A 278 1.43 13.95 -5.15
N GLU A 279 1.77 12.68 -5.32
CA GLU A 279 2.47 12.17 -6.51
C GLU A 279 1.64 12.35 -7.79
N ALA A 280 0.32 12.18 -7.74
CA ALA A 280 -0.56 12.43 -8.87
C ALA A 280 -0.47 13.90 -9.32
N ARG A 281 -0.50 14.85 -8.38
CA ARG A 281 -0.35 16.29 -8.67
C ARG A 281 1.04 16.62 -9.22
N ALA A 282 2.10 16.00 -8.71
CA ALA A 282 3.45 16.13 -9.28
C ALA A 282 3.50 15.60 -10.73
N ASN A 283 2.90 14.43 -10.98
CA ASN A 283 2.86 13.80 -12.30
C ASN A 283 2.07 14.61 -13.33
N GLU A 284 1.08 15.41 -12.92
CA GLU A 284 0.39 16.34 -13.81
C GLU A 284 1.37 17.39 -14.39
N ILE A 285 2.26 17.94 -13.55
CA ILE A 285 3.31 18.87 -14.00
C ILE A 285 4.33 18.16 -14.88
N LEU A 286 4.74 16.94 -14.52
CA LEU A 286 5.71 16.15 -15.30
C LEU A 286 5.16 15.73 -16.68
N ARG A 287 3.84 15.76 -16.89
CA ARG A 287 3.21 15.49 -18.19
C ARG A 287 2.83 16.76 -18.94
N SER A 288 3.12 17.93 -18.38
CA SER A 288 2.80 19.21 -19.02
C SER A 288 3.64 19.43 -20.29
N PRO A 289 3.07 20.04 -21.34
CA PRO A 289 3.84 20.40 -22.53
C PRO A 289 4.96 21.41 -22.23
N GLU A 290 4.86 22.16 -21.13
CA GLU A 290 5.85 23.13 -20.67
C GLU A 290 7.01 22.51 -19.86
N LEU A 291 7.01 21.18 -19.62
CA LEU A 291 8.01 20.52 -18.78
C LEU A 291 9.45 20.84 -19.21
N SER A 292 9.73 20.84 -20.52
CA SER A 292 11.08 21.09 -21.04
C SER A 292 11.62 22.47 -20.64
N ALA A 293 10.80 23.51 -20.82
CA ALA A 293 11.15 24.88 -20.44
C ALA A 293 11.28 25.02 -18.91
N THR A 294 10.40 24.35 -18.17
CA THR A 294 10.41 24.34 -16.69
C THR A 294 11.68 23.70 -16.14
N LEU A 295 12.09 22.53 -16.67
CA LEU A 295 13.32 21.85 -16.26
C LEU A 295 14.57 22.68 -16.58
N GLN A 296 14.60 23.37 -17.72
CA GLN A 296 15.72 24.26 -18.06
C GLN A 296 15.79 25.49 -17.15
N ALA A 297 14.64 26.04 -16.74
CA ALA A 297 14.62 27.12 -15.75
C ALA A 297 15.13 26.64 -14.39
N TRP A 298 14.58 25.53 -13.90
CA TRP A 298 14.98 24.93 -12.62
C TRP A 298 16.46 24.53 -12.61
N TYR A 299 16.98 23.95 -13.70
CA TYR A 299 18.39 23.62 -13.85
C TYR A 299 19.29 24.85 -13.69
N ARG A 300 18.92 25.99 -14.28
CA ARG A 300 19.71 27.23 -14.17
C ARG A 300 19.77 27.76 -12.74
N GLU A 301 18.72 27.55 -11.96
CA GLU A 301 18.66 27.93 -10.55
C GLU A 301 19.48 26.98 -9.64
N HIS A 302 19.65 25.73 -10.07
CA HIS A 302 20.31 24.67 -9.28
C HIS A 302 21.60 24.14 -9.93
N ALA A 303 22.20 24.90 -10.84
CA ALA A 303 23.29 24.45 -11.71
C ALA A 303 24.50 23.92 -10.93
N ASP A 304 24.76 24.48 -9.75
CA ASP A 304 25.88 24.10 -8.87
C ASP A 304 25.79 22.64 -8.37
N ALA A 305 24.58 22.10 -8.20
CA ALA A 305 24.37 20.70 -7.77
C ALA A 305 24.77 19.67 -8.83
N TYR A 306 24.94 20.12 -10.08
CA TYR A 306 25.28 19.30 -11.25
C TYR A 306 26.68 19.60 -11.80
N ALA A 307 27.46 20.39 -11.06
CA ALA A 307 28.77 20.80 -11.50
C ALA A 307 29.75 19.62 -11.48
N THR A 308 30.53 19.47 -12.55
CA THR A 308 31.54 18.41 -12.70
C THR A 308 32.96 18.99 -12.61
N PRO A 309 33.96 18.20 -12.20
CA PRO A 309 35.35 18.64 -12.22
C PRO A 309 35.78 18.96 -13.66
N GLY A 310 36.28 20.17 -13.87
CA GLY A 310 36.83 20.63 -15.14
C GLY A 310 38.32 20.32 -15.30
N GLU A 311 38.81 20.40 -16.54
CA GLU A 311 40.18 20.02 -16.94
C GLU A 311 41.31 20.79 -16.23
N LYS A 312 40.99 21.91 -15.55
CA LYS A 312 41.96 22.74 -14.80
C LYS A 312 41.71 22.75 -13.28
N GLY A 313 40.97 21.78 -12.74
CA GLY A 313 40.67 21.69 -11.31
C GLY A 313 39.59 22.66 -10.80
N GLY A 314 38.95 23.44 -11.68
CA GLY A 314 37.75 24.21 -11.38
C GLY A 314 36.48 23.41 -11.64
N VAL A 315 35.37 23.72 -10.94
CA VAL A 315 34.07 23.05 -11.15
C VAL A 315 33.26 23.84 -12.17
N LYS A 316 32.63 23.18 -13.14
CA LYS A 316 31.74 23.83 -14.13
C LYS A 316 30.39 23.09 -14.17
N PRO A 317 29.24 23.79 -14.23
CA PRO A 317 27.96 23.16 -14.49
C PRO A 317 28.02 22.30 -15.76
N ALA A 318 27.50 21.07 -15.69
CA ALA A 318 27.41 20.19 -16.85
C ALA A 318 26.51 20.80 -17.95
N ASP A 319 26.57 20.28 -19.16
CA ASP A 319 25.55 20.63 -20.15
C ASP A 319 24.20 20.02 -19.74
N PHE A 320 23.10 20.79 -19.86
CA PHE A 320 21.76 20.34 -19.47
C PHE A 320 21.36 19.06 -20.18
N SER A 321 21.72 18.92 -21.47
CA SER A 321 21.42 17.72 -22.26
C SER A 321 22.05 16.46 -21.64
N ALA A 322 23.23 16.59 -21.03
CA ALA A 322 23.99 15.50 -20.44
C ALA A 322 23.46 15.08 -19.04
N VAL A 323 22.81 15.99 -18.32
CA VAL A 323 22.27 15.75 -16.96
C VAL A 323 20.75 15.74 -16.88
N ARG A 324 20.04 15.85 -18.02
CA ARG A 324 18.59 16.01 -18.08
C ARG A 324 17.82 14.98 -17.25
N GLU A 325 18.18 13.70 -17.34
CA GLU A 325 17.47 12.64 -16.59
C GLU A 325 17.67 12.77 -15.08
N ARG A 326 18.87 13.17 -14.64
CA ARG A 326 19.14 13.43 -13.22
C ARG A 326 18.39 14.67 -12.74
N VAL A 327 18.39 15.74 -13.54
CA VAL A 327 17.62 16.96 -13.27
C VAL A 327 16.12 16.66 -13.17
N LEU A 328 15.59 15.83 -14.08
CA LEU A 328 14.19 15.38 -14.03
C LEU A 328 13.89 14.60 -12.75
N ALA A 329 14.78 13.69 -12.34
CA ALA A 329 14.61 12.93 -11.10
C ALA A 329 14.60 13.84 -9.87
N ASP A 330 15.58 14.75 -9.76
CA ASP A 330 15.68 15.68 -8.63
C ASP A 330 14.49 16.67 -8.60
N PHE A 331 14.08 17.18 -9.76
CA PHE A 331 12.91 18.04 -9.90
C PHE A 331 11.60 17.33 -9.51
N SER A 332 11.46 16.04 -9.83
CA SER A 332 10.31 15.23 -9.43
C SER A 332 10.22 15.08 -7.90
N VAL A 333 11.36 14.85 -7.24
CA VAL A 333 11.44 14.79 -5.77
C VAL A 333 11.07 16.14 -5.16
N ASP A 334 11.67 17.23 -5.65
CA ASP A 334 11.37 18.60 -5.20
C ASP A 334 9.87 18.96 -5.36
N LEU A 335 9.24 18.58 -6.48
CA LEU A 335 7.80 18.78 -6.68
C LEU A 335 6.97 18.06 -5.61
N CYS A 336 7.29 16.78 -5.35
CA CYS A 336 6.59 16.00 -4.33
C CYS A 336 6.77 16.63 -2.94
N GLU A 337 7.98 17.06 -2.59
CA GLU A 337 8.29 17.70 -1.30
C GLU A 337 7.56 19.03 -1.15
N ARG A 338 7.55 19.89 -2.19
CA ARG A 338 6.83 21.17 -2.18
C ARG A 338 5.33 20.98 -2.00
N PHE A 339 4.73 20.04 -2.73
CA PHE A 339 3.29 19.77 -2.60
C PHE A 339 2.93 19.13 -1.27
N ARG A 340 3.78 18.26 -0.72
CA ARG A 340 3.61 17.74 0.63
C ARG A 340 3.66 18.88 1.65
N ALA A 341 4.67 19.75 1.58
CA ALA A 341 4.83 20.88 2.50
C ALA A 341 3.67 21.89 2.38
N GLU A 342 3.15 22.14 1.18
CA GLU A 342 1.95 22.94 0.97
C GLU A 342 0.73 22.31 1.66
N ALA A 343 0.48 21.02 1.39
CA ALA A 343 -0.65 20.30 1.95
C ALA A 343 -0.61 20.26 3.49
N THR A 344 0.56 19.96 4.08
CA THR A 344 0.69 19.88 5.54
C THR A 344 0.65 21.27 6.18
N ARG A 345 1.19 22.30 5.55
CA ARG A 345 1.03 23.69 6.00
C ARG A 345 -0.43 24.12 6.06
N ASP A 346 -1.23 23.78 5.05
CA ASP A 346 -2.65 24.11 5.04
C ASP A 346 -3.47 23.27 6.02
N LEU A 347 -3.07 22.02 6.27
CA LEU A 347 -3.63 21.22 7.35
C LEU A 347 -3.32 21.82 8.73
N ARG A 348 -2.07 22.19 9.00
CA ARG A 348 -1.65 22.82 10.27
C ARG A 348 -2.42 24.11 10.58
N LYS A 349 -2.81 24.89 9.58
CA LYS A 349 -3.65 26.09 9.78
C LYS A 349 -5.09 25.76 10.21
N ARG A 350 -5.59 24.57 9.86
CA ARG A 350 -6.97 24.13 10.10
C ARG A 350 -7.14 23.35 11.39
N HIS A 351 -6.04 22.89 11.99
CA HIS A 351 -6.05 22.02 13.17
C HIS A 351 -5.34 22.67 14.35
N ALA A 352 -5.92 22.55 15.54
CA ALA A 352 -5.31 23.03 16.78
C ALA A 352 -4.28 22.00 17.26
N ILE A 353 -3.01 22.39 17.35
CA ILE A 353 -1.92 21.51 17.79
C ILE A 353 -1.37 22.04 19.11
N ALA A 354 -1.41 21.22 20.16
CA ALA A 354 -0.73 21.49 21.42
C ALA A 354 0.42 20.50 21.61
N ILE A 355 1.58 20.99 22.03
CA ILE A 355 2.80 20.19 22.22
C ILE A 355 3.30 20.41 23.64
N ASP A 356 3.62 19.32 24.32
CA ASP A 356 4.27 19.35 25.62
C ASP A 356 5.79 19.32 25.40
N ASP A 357 6.39 20.51 25.37
CA ASP A 357 7.84 20.66 25.16
C ASP A 357 8.67 20.07 26.31
N ALA A 358 8.10 19.92 27.51
CA ALA A 358 8.79 19.30 28.64
C ALA A 358 8.89 17.77 28.44
N VAL A 359 7.80 17.14 27.97
CA VAL A 359 7.81 15.72 27.57
C VAL A 359 8.72 15.51 26.36
N LEU A 360 8.67 16.39 25.37
CA LEU A 360 9.51 16.31 24.17
C LEU A 360 11.00 16.43 24.52
N ALA A 361 11.37 17.31 25.44
CA ALA A 361 12.74 17.48 25.89
C ALA A 361 13.31 16.20 26.54
N ALA A 362 12.46 15.38 27.16
CA ALA A 362 12.82 14.13 27.84
C ALA A 362 13.05 12.92 26.90
N LEU A 363 12.79 13.05 25.60
CA LEU A 363 13.11 12.04 24.56
C LEU A 363 14.62 11.84 24.39
#